data_AF-N8XGF9-F1
#
_entry.id   AF-N8XGF9-F1
#
_cell.length_a   1.000
_cell.length_b   1.000
_cell.length_c   1.000
_cell.angle_alpha   90.00
_cell.angle_beta   90.00
_cell.angle_gamma   90.00
#
_symmetry.space_group_name_H-M   'P 1'
#
loop_
_entity.id
_entity.type
_entity.pdbx_description
1 polymer ?
#
loop_
_entity_poly.entity_id
_entity_poly.type
_entity_poly.pdbx_seq_one_letter_code
_entity_poly.pdbx_strand_id
1 'polypeptide(L)'
;MNKSFPARPLFKTFSIIAACISLSACGDNAWWSNGKEPEMEAEQIKKVIPARVNDRQSWAQDIFDIMQELSIPKTKQNVCSVVAVVDQESNFVADPAVHGLGEKAVQEINSRLKEKFEAKLGETIGGTVAEYFEDVLKNQPSPENNYMSQMRKVKTERELDLLYRQIFDYMSKHYHVSALTGAAKLVGQDIGEKMNPITTLGSMQVHINYAKEHKRQSGSIAELRNDLYTQYGGLYYGIHRLMEYPADYDKAIYRFADYNSGMYSSRNAAFQSMLNAMTKTEISLDGDLLLYTKNGDIRATQSQTEKELIAIFAQNNILVTPRQIRSDLKKEKEKKFEDTQTYLAVQKLYQNKTQKEPIYATMPQVVISGPKLSRDYNTNWFASRVNGRYETCMQRAKRIKL
;
A
#
# COMPACT_ATOMS: atom_id res chain seq x y z
N MET A 1 7.20 -33.52 -76.82
CA MET A 1 7.13 -34.80 -76.07
C MET A 1 8.54 -35.20 -75.65
N ASN A 2 8.67 -35.94 -74.54
CA ASN A 2 9.91 -36.52 -73.94
C ASN A 2 10.98 -35.49 -73.50
N LYS A 3 11.19 -35.18 -72.21
CA LYS A 3 11.56 -35.99 -71.01
C LYS A 3 13.00 -36.55 -71.01
N SER A 4 13.84 -36.03 -70.11
CA SER A 4 14.56 -36.84 -69.09
C SER A 4 15.27 -35.99 -68.02
N PHE A 5 15.10 -36.40 -66.75
CA PHE A 5 15.92 -36.07 -65.56
C PHE A 5 17.06 -37.13 -65.44
N PRO A 6 18.17 -36.93 -64.68
CA PRO A 6 18.23 -36.71 -63.22
C PRO A 6 19.26 -35.61 -62.82
N ALA A 7 19.76 -35.40 -61.58
CA ALA A 7 19.69 -36.16 -60.31
C ALA A 7 19.80 -35.25 -59.05
N ARG A 8 20.10 -35.87 -57.88
CA ARG A 8 20.58 -35.26 -56.62
C ARG A 8 21.87 -35.94 -56.16
N PRO A 9 22.74 -35.27 -55.38
CA PRO A 9 22.78 -35.49 -53.92
C PRO A 9 22.80 -34.16 -53.13
N LEU A 10 22.08 -34.00 -52.01
CA LEU A 10 22.31 -34.52 -50.63
C LEU A 10 23.44 -33.81 -49.84
N PHE A 11 23.01 -32.88 -48.96
CA PHE A 11 23.61 -32.39 -47.70
C PHE A 11 25.10 -31.99 -47.62
N LYS A 12 25.33 -30.74 -47.19
CA LYS A 12 25.97 -30.45 -45.88
C LYS A 12 25.66 -29.04 -45.36
N THR A 13 25.40 -28.97 -44.06
CA THR A 13 25.00 -27.77 -43.30
C THR A 13 26.20 -26.99 -42.77
N PHE A 14 26.24 -25.68 -43.00
CA PHE A 14 26.96 -24.67 -42.21
C PHE A 14 26.17 -23.36 -42.39
N SER A 15 25.39 -22.86 -41.44
CA SER A 15 25.77 -22.31 -40.12
C SER A 15 26.75 -21.14 -40.18
N ILE A 16 26.29 -20.01 -40.74
CA ILE A 16 26.77 -18.66 -40.37
C ILE A 16 25.55 -17.74 -40.26
N ILE A 17 24.96 -17.65 -39.06
CA ILE A 17 24.11 -16.52 -38.68
C ILE A 17 25.02 -15.54 -37.96
N ALA A 18 25.48 -14.51 -38.68
CA ALA A 18 26.30 -13.44 -38.11
C ALA A 18 25.41 -12.48 -37.29
N ALA A 19 25.94 -12.02 -36.15
CA ALA A 19 25.18 -11.31 -35.14
C ALA A 19 24.78 -9.88 -35.56
N CYS A 20 23.48 -9.59 -35.40
CA CYS A 20 22.82 -8.28 -35.35
C CYS A 20 21.38 -8.59 -34.86
N ILE A 21 20.80 -8.02 -33.81
CA ILE A 21 21.10 -6.80 -33.05
C ILE A 21 20.88 -7.09 -31.56
N SER A 22 21.88 -6.81 -30.72
CA SER A 22 21.69 -6.65 -29.28
C SER A 22 21.37 -5.19 -28.98
N LEU A 23 20.12 -4.88 -28.62
CA LEU A 23 19.76 -3.67 -27.86
C LEU A 23 18.34 -3.78 -27.28
N SER A 24 18.10 -4.83 -26.50
CA SER A 24 16.95 -4.91 -25.59
C SER A 24 17.23 -4.13 -24.30
N ALA A 25 17.65 -2.88 -24.42
CA ALA A 25 17.72 -1.94 -23.30
C ALA A 25 16.37 -1.22 -23.17
N CYS A 26 15.34 -1.97 -22.77
CA CYS A 26 14.12 -1.37 -22.25
C CYS A 26 14.45 -0.87 -20.84
N GLY A 27 14.48 0.46 -20.69
CA GLY A 27 14.94 1.13 -19.48
C GLY A 27 13.94 1.12 -18.32
N ASP A 28 14.20 1.87 -17.25
CA ASP A 28 15.47 2.53 -16.89
C ASP A 28 15.39 3.00 -15.43
N ASN A 29 16.54 3.00 -14.76
CA ASN A 29 16.91 3.91 -13.66
C ASN A 29 15.81 4.27 -12.63
N ALA A 30 15.35 3.28 -11.86
CA ALA A 30 14.94 3.65 -10.50
C ALA A 30 16.19 4.12 -9.74
N TRP A 31 16.07 5.15 -8.90
CA TRP A 31 17.21 5.68 -8.11
C TRP A 31 17.90 4.62 -7.23
N TRP A 32 17.21 3.50 -6.92
CA TRP A 32 17.77 2.32 -6.25
C TRP A 32 18.46 1.30 -7.16
N SER A 33 18.19 1.27 -8.46
CA SER A 33 18.61 0.19 -9.37
C SER A 33 20.03 0.35 -9.92
N ASN A 34 20.82 1.27 -9.37
CA ASN A 34 22.23 1.43 -9.71
C ASN A 34 23.06 0.28 -9.11
N GLY A 35 23.07 -0.88 -9.80
CA GLY A 35 23.90 -2.06 -9.50
C GLY A 35 25.42 -1.85 -9.66
N LYS A 36 25.89 -0.63 -9.39
CA LYS A 36 27.29 -0.21 -9.28
C LYS A 36 27.64 0.29 -7.88
N GLU A 37 26.64 0.56 -7.02
CA GLU A 37 26.91 0.79 -5.61
C GLU A 37 27.20 -0.55 -4.91
N PRO A 38 28.23 -0.64 -4.04
CA PRO A 38 28.44 -1.81 -3.20
C PRO A 38 27.21 -2.10 -2.33
N GLU A 39 26.93 -3.38 -2.12
CA GLU A 39 25.76 -3.84 -1.36
C GLU A 39 26.11 -4.19 0.10
N MET A 40 25.11 -4.10 0.98
CA MET A 40 25.25 -4.44 2.40
C MET A 40 24.89 -5.90 2.68
N GLU A 41 25.83 -6.60 3.30
CA GLU A 41 25.65 -7.91 3.94
C GLU A 41 24.80 -7.81 5.22
N ALA A 42 24.19 -8.93 5.64
CA ALA A 42 23.36 -8.98 6.86
C ALA A 42 24.10 -8.45 8.12
N GLU A 43 25.38 -8.79 8.30
CA GLU A 43 26.21 -8.27 9.41
C GLU A 43 26.49 -6.75 9.33
N GLN A 44 26.37 -6.15 8.15
CA GLN A 44 26.44 -4.70 7.98
C GLN A 44 25.06 -4.05 8.25
N ILE A 45 23.97 -4.67 7.80
CA ILE A 45 22.58 -4.22 8.08
C ILE A 45 22.32 -4.16 9.60
N LYS A 46 22.71 -5.20 10.33
CA LYS A 46 22.66 -5.27 11.81
C LYS A 46 23.33 -4.09 12.52
N LYS A 47 24.38 -3.50 11.93
CA LYS A 47 25.11 -2.34 12.50
C LYS A 47 24.35 -1.03 12.35
N VAL A 48 23.41 -0.92 11.41
CA VAL A 48 22.57 0.28 11.25
C VAL A 48 21.25 0.18 12.02
N ILE A 49 20.74 -1.03 12.29
CA ILE A 49 19.58 -1.26 13.16
C ILE A 49 19.85 -0.69 14.57
N PRO A 50 18.94 0.14 15.14
CA PRO A 50 19.15 0.78 16.44
C PRO A 50 19.45 -0.21 17.58
N ALA A 51 20.44 0.10 18.42
CA ALA A 51 20.94 -0.83 19.45
C ALA A 51 19.90 -1.28 20.51
N ARG A 52 18.77 -0.56 20.65
CA ARG A 52 17.65 -0.91 21.54
C ARG A 52 16.77 -2.06 21.05
N VAL A 53 16.94 -2.47 19.79
CA VAL A 53 16.13 -3.53 19.16
C VAL A 53 16.63 -4.89 19.62
N ASN A 54 15.71 -5.77 20.00
CA ASN A 54 16.03 -7.17 20.33
C ASN A 54 16.27 -7.97 19.04
N ASP A 55 17.11 -8.99 19.11
CA ASP A 55 17.36 -9.94 18.00
C ASP A 55 17.70 -9.30 16.66
N ARG A 56 18.47 -8.20 16.68
CA ARG A 56 18.92 -7.46 15.48
C ARG A 56 19.59 -8.33 14.41
N GLN A 57 20.11 -9.49 14.79
CA GLN A 57 20.60 -10.49 13.85
C GLN A 57 19.49 -10.98 12.92
N SER A 58 18.36 -11.42 13.49
CA SER A 58 17.24 -11.98 12.74
C SER A 58 16.59 -10.90 11.88
N TRP A 59 16.33 -9.71 12.44
CA TRP A 59 15.82 -8.57 11.66
C TRP A 59 16.74 -8.18 10.50
N ALA A 60 18.06 -8.22 10.68
CA ALA A 60 19.01 -7.91 9.61
C ALA A 60 19.08 -9.00 8.54
N GLN A 61 18.96 -10.27 8.95
CA GLN A 61 18.91 -11.41 8.04
C GLN A 61 17.64 -11.39 7.20
N ASP A 62 16.47 -11.21 7.82
CA ASP A 62 15.19 -11.09 7.11
C ASP A 62 15.21 -9.91 6.12
N ILE A 63 15.73 -8.73 6.51
CA ILE A 63 15.86 -7.58 5.59
C ILE A 63 16.79 -7.92 4.42
N PHE A 64 17.92 -8.59 4.67
CA PHE A 64 18.85 -9.03 3.62
C PHE A 64 18.18 -9.99 2.64
N ASP A 65 17.53 -11.05 3.16
CA ASP A 65 16.91 -12.10 2.37
C ASP A 65 15.73 -11.57 1.55
N ILE A 66 14.88 -10.72 2.14
CA ILE A 66 13.76 -10.11 1.42
C ILE A 66 14.24 -9.16 0.32
N MET A 67 15.24 -8.31 0.60
CA MET A 67 15.79 -7.43 -0.43
C MET A 67 16.47 -8.25 -1.55
N GLN A 68 17.04 -9.40 -1.23
CA GLN A 68 17.60 -10.33 -2.22
C GLN A 68 16.52 -11.06 -3.04
N GLU A 69 15.42 -11.50 -2.41
CA GLU A 69 14.25 -12.14 -3.03
C GLU A 69 13.56 -11.18 -4.01
N LEU A 70 13.37 -9.93 -3.59
CA LEU A 70 12.76 -8.84 -4.37
C LEU A 70 13.74 -8.15 -5.34
N SER A 71 14.99 -8.60 -5.43
CA SER A 71 16.02 -7.97 -6.29
C SER A 71 16.24 -6.46 -6.04
N ILE A 72 15.97 -5.99 -4.82
CA ILE A 72 16.20 -4.61 -4.38
C ILE A 72 17.67 -4.48 -3.97
N PRO A 73 18.49 -3.63 -4.62
CA PRO A 73 19.90 -3.49 -4.27
C PRO A 73 20.08 -3.04 -2.83
N LYS A 74 20.96 -3.72 -2.08
CA LYS A 74 21.16 -3.49 -0.63
C LYS A 74 22.06 -2.28 -0.35
N THR A 75 21.82 -1.17 -1.04
CA THR A 75 22.54 0.10 -0.81
C THR A 75 22.22 0.67 0.57
N LYS A 76 23.08 1.57 1.06
CA LYS A 76 22.90 2.22 2.37
C LYS A 76 21.57 2.98 2.44
N GLN A 77 21.21 3.65 1.35
CA GLN A 77 19.97 4.42 1.19
C GLN A 77 18.74 3.50 1.28
N ASN A 78 18.76 2.35 0.58
CA ASN A 78 17.64 1.42 0.56
C ASN A 78 17.46 0.71 1.91
N VAL A 79 18.55 0.16 2.46
CA VAL A 79 18.57 -0.46 3.79
C VAL A 79 18.08 0.52 4.85
N CYS A 80 18.55 1.77 4.83
CA CYS A 80 18.12 2.77 5.80
C CYS A 80 16.68 3.25 5.60
N SER A 81 16.13 3.17 4.39
CA SER A 81 14.70 3.43 4.16
C SER A 81 13.83 2.35 4.81
N VAL A 82 14.17 1.07 4.62
CA VAL A 82 13.51 -0.06 5.27
C VAL A 82 13.60 0.03 6.79
N VAL A 83 14.82 0.20 7.32
CA VAL A 83 15.09 0.34 8.77
C VAL A 83 14.31 1.51 9.37
N ALA A 84 14.22 2.65 8.69
CA ALA A 84 13.49 3.81 9.19
C ALA A 84 11.98 3.60 9.30
N VAL A 85 11.37 2.90 8.34
CA VAL A 85 9.93 2.61 8.32
C VAL A 85 9.56 1.59 9.38
N VAL A 86 10.21 0.42 9.45
CA VAL A 86 9.89 -0.59 10.48
C VAL A 86 10.18 -0.09 11.90
N ASP A 87 11.20 0.76 12.08
CA ASP A 87 11.48 1.43 13.35
C ASP A 87 10.41 2.47 13.74
N GLN A 88 9.70 3.05 12.77
CA GLN A 88 8.58 3.96 12.98
C GLN A 88 7.26 3.23 13.25
N GLU A 89 6.95 2.19 12.48
CA GLU A 89 5.66 1.47 12.55
C GLU A 89 5.54 0.61 13.80
N SER A 90 6.58 -0.17 14.14
CA SER A 90 6.54 -1.13 15.25
C SER A 90 7.68 -1.00 16.26
N ASN A 91 8.70 -0.18 15.99
CA ASN A 91 9.99 -0.22 16.68
C ASN A 91 10.68 -1.60 16.60
N PHE A 92 10.56 -2.29 15.46
CA PHE A 92 11.04 -3.67 15.27
C PHE A 92 10.37 -4.69 16.22
N VAL A 93 9.04 -4.77 16.14
CA VAL A 93 8.24 -5.81 16.82
C VAL A 93 7.24 -6.38 15.82
N ALA A 94 7.17 -7.72 15.68
CA ALA A 94 6.31 -8.36 14.68
C ALA A 94 4.80 -8.09 14.93
N ASP A 95 4.40 -8.11 16.20
CA ASP A 95 3.04 -7.86 16.68
C ASP A 95 3.11 -6.95 17.91
N PRO A 96 3.20 -5.62 17.74
CA PRO A 96 3.40 -4.68 18.85
C PRO A 96 2.14 -4.55 19.72
N ALA A 97 2.33 -4.47 21.04
CA ALA A 97 1.26 -4.17 21.97
C ALA A 97 0.82 -2.69 21.83
N VAL A 98 -0.49 -2.47 21.69
CA VAL A 98 -1.09 -1.14 21.56
C VAL A 98 -1.74 -0.74 22.88
N HIS A 99 -1.31 0.40 23.44
CA HIS A 99 -1.80 0.85 24.75
C HIS A 99 -3.31 1.18 24.73
N GLY A 100 -4.04 0.49 25.61
CA GLY A 100 -5.50 0.61 25.75
C GLY A 100 -6.30 -0.04 24.60
N LEU A 101 -5.71 -0.95 23.83
CA LEU A 101 -6.36 -1.51 22.63
C LEU A 101 -7.73 -2.13 22.91
N GLY A 102 -7.83 -3.02 23.91
CA GLY A 102 -9.08 -3.70 24.23
C GLY A 102 -10.23 -2.75 24.60
N GLU A 103 -9.97 -1.74 25.44
CA GLU A 103 -10.98 -0.73 25.78
C GLU A 103 -11.36 0.14 24.58
N LYS A 104 -10.40 0.57 23.75
CA LYS A 104 -10.67 1.31 22.51
C LYS A 104 -11.51 0.51 21.51
N ALA A 105 -11.25 -0.80 21.39
CA ALA A 105 -12.01 -1.69 20.52
C ALA A 105 -13.46 -1.87 21.01
N VAL A 106 -13.65 -2.06 22.32
CA VAL A 106 -14.98 -2.10 22.94
C VAL A 106 -15.75 -0.77 22.79
N GLN A 107 -15.06 0.37 22.88
CA GLN A 107 -15.65 1.69 22.63
C GLN A 107 -16.08 1.86 21.17
N GLU A 108 -15.23 1.52 20.20
CA GLU A 108 -15.57 1.58 18.76
C GLU A 108 -16.79 0.69 18.42
N ILE A 109 -16.91 -0.50 19.02
CA ILE A 109 -18.10 -1.33 18.92
C ILE A 109 -19.32 -0.60 19.47
N ASN A 110 -19.30 -0.23 20.75
CA ASN A 110 -20.45 0.37 21.44
C ASN A 110 -20.94 1.67 20.77
N SER A 111 -20.05 2.43 20.13
CA SER A 111 -20.40 3.71 19.50
C SER A 111 -20.68 3.61 18.00
N ARG A 112 -20.15 2.61 17.27
CA ARG A 112 -20.13 2.63 15.79
C ARG A 112 -20.43 1.30 15.11
N LEU A 113 -20.71 0.21 15.82
CA LEU A 113 -20.97 -1.10 15.22
C LEU A 113 -22.02 -1.02 14.09
N LYS A 114 -23.19 -0.44 14.38
CA LYS A 114 -24.30 -0.29 13.41
C LYS A 114 -23.88 0.50 12.17
N GLU A 115 -23.30 1.71 12.35
CA GLU A 115 -22.78 2.55 11.25
C GLU A 115 -21.81 1.77 10.33
N LYS A 116 -20.92 0.97 10.92
CA LYS A 116 -19.88 0.22 10.17
C LYS A 116 -20.48 -0.93 9.36
N PHE A 117 -21.51 -1.59 9.89
CA PHE A 117 -22.21 -2.67 9.22
C PHE A 117 -23.13 -2.15 8.11
N GLU A 118 -23.92 -1.11 8.38
CA GLU A 118 -24.76 -0.43 7.40
C GLU A 118 -23.92 0.15 6.25
N ALA A 119 -22.77 0.77 6.55
CA ALA A 119 -21.87 1.29 5.52
C ALA A 119 -21.20 0.19 4.64
N LYS A 120 -21.13 -1.06 5.09
CA LYS A 120 -20.51 -2.18 4.35
C LYS A 120 -21.53 -3.10 3.67
N LEU A 121 -22.76 -3.17 4.18
CA LEU A 121 -23.80 -4.14 3.77
C LEU A 121 -25.13 -3.48 3.34
N GLY A 122 -25.27 -2.15 3.45
CA GLY A 122 -26.52 -1.41 3.29
C GLY A 122 -27.35 -1.39 4.57
N GLU A 123 -28.25 -0.43 4.72
CA GLU A 123 -29.00 -0.19 5.98
C GLU A 123 -29.79 -1.43 6.43
N THR A 124 -30.61 -2.01 5.56
CA THR A 124 -31.49 -3.14 5.91
C THR A 124 -30.72 -4.39 6.35
N ILE A 125 -29.66 -4.77 5.63
CA ILE A 125 -28.87 -5.97 5.96
C ILE A 125 -27.89 -5.67 7.09
N GLY A 126 -27.23 -4.51 7.03
CA GLY A 126 -26.23 -4.08 8.01
C GLY A 126 -26.80 -3.92 9.40
N GLY A 127 -27.97 -3.30 9.55
CA GLY A 127 -28.63 -3.15 10.85
C GLY A 127 -28.94 -4.49 11.51
N THR A 128 -29.58 -5.42 10.79
CA THR A 128 -29.92 -6.76 11.30
C THR A 128 -28.68 -7.57 11.67
N VAL A 129 -27.62 -7.54 10.83
CA VAL A 129 -26.39 -8.28 11.12
C VAL A 129 -25.61 -7.62 12.27
N ALA A 130 -25.66 -6.30 12.45
CA ALA A 130 -25.07 -5.60 13.58
C ALA A 130 -25.73 -5.99 14.92
N GLU A 131 -27.06 -6.04 14.96
CA GLU A 131 -27.82 -6.42 16.15
C GLU A 131 -27.49 -7.87 16.58
N TYR A 132 -27.41 -8.81 15.63
CA TYR A 132 -26.95 -10.17 15.92
C TYR A 132 -25.47 -10.25 16.31
N PHE A 133 -24.59 -9.46 15.69
CA PHE A 133 -23.18 -9.38 16.09
C PHE A 133 -23.03 -8.88 17.53
N GLU A 134 -23.83 -7.89 17.94
CA GLU A 134 -23.84 -7.35 19.30
C GLU A 134 -24.37 -8.34 20.34
N ASP A 135 -25.39 -9.13 20.01
CA ASP A 135 -25.88 -10.23 20.84
C ASP A 135 -24.79 -11.28 21.09
N VAL A 136 -24.18 -11.78 20.00
CA VAL A 136 -23.07 -12.76 20.08
C VAL A 136 -21.92 -12.21 20.92
N LEU A 137 -21.54 -10.94 20.73
CA LEU A 137 -20.50 -10.29 21.51
C LEU A 137 -20.76 -10.29 23.03
N LYS A 138 -22.02 -10.08 23.43
CA LYS A 138 -22.44 -9.96 24.84
C LYS A 138 -22.72 -11.31 25.51
N ASN A 139 -23.17 -12.31 24.75
CA ASN A 139 -23.71 -13.54 25.32
C ASN A 139 -22.82 -14.78 25.07
N GLN A 140 -21.92 -14.74 24.09
CA GLN A 140 -21.07 -15.88 23.71
C GLN A 140 -19.60 -15.65 24.04
N PRO A 141 -18.81 -16.70 24.38
CA PRO A 141 -19.20 -18.10 24.57
C PRO A 141 -19.90 -18.41 25.91
N SER A 142 -19.83 -17.54 26.92
CA SER A 142 -20.62 -17.63 28.16
C SER A 142 -20.78 -16.24 28.79
N PRO A 143 -21.74 -16.02 29.71
CA PRO A 143 -21.92 -14.73 30.38
C PRO A 143 -20.67 -14.22 31.12
N GLU A 144 -19.90 -15.12 31.73
CA GLU A 144 -18.72 -14.81 32.57
C GLU A 144 -17.46 -14.51 31.74
N ASN A 145 -17.39 -15.01 30.50
CA ASN A 145 -16.25 -14.86 29.61
C ASN A 145 -16.68 -14.54 28.17
N ASN A 146 -17.67 -13.66 28.00
CA ASN A 146 -18.18 -13.26 26.68
C ASN A 146 -17.11 -12.54 25.84
N TYR A 147 -17.31 -12.44 24.53
CA TYR A 147 -16.37 -11.83 23.62
C TYR A 147 -16.08 -10.35 23.94
N MET A 148 -17.03 -9.58 24.49
CA MET A 148 -16.75 -8.23 25.01
C MET A 148 -15.76 -8.24 26.18
N SER A 149 -15.86 -9.20 27.10
CA SER A 149 -14.91 -9.37 28.21
C SER A 149 -13.54 -9.86 27.73
N GLN A 150 -13.49 -10.68 26.68
CA GLN A 150 -12.24 -11.12 26.05
C GLN A 150 -11.58 -9.95 25.33
N MET A 151 -12.35 -9.15 24.59
CA MET A 151 -11.84 -8.01 23.84
C MET A 151 -11.18 -6.95 24.73
N ARG A 152 -11.73 -6.66 25.92
CA ARG A 152 -11.07 -5.76 26.90
C ARG A 152 -9.67 -6.22 27.32
N LYS A 153 -9.41 -7.53 27.31
CA LYS A 153 -8.12 -8.13 27.74
C LYS A 153 -7.06 -8.08 26.63
N VAL A 154 -7.45 -7.81 25.38
CA VAL A 154 -6.57 -7.79 24.21
C VAL A 154 -5.56 -6.64 24.25
N LYS A 155 -4.32 -6.95 23.90
CA LYS A 155 -3.16 -6.06 23.88
C LYS A 155 -2.58 -5.85 22.49
N THR A 156 -2.68 -6.84 21.59
CA THR A 156 -2.12 -6.74 20.23
C THR A 156 -3.17 -6.78 19.12
N GLU A 157 -2.80 -6.34 17.92
CA GLU A 157 -3.70 -6.34 16.76
C GLU A 157 -4.00 -7.76 16.27
N ARG A 158 -3.04 -8.68 16.38
CA ARG A 158 -3.21 -10.10 16.10
C ARG A 158 -4.21 -10.76 17.04
N GLU A 159 -4.11 -10.50 18.35
CA GLU A 159 -5.07 -11.00 19.33
C GLU A 159 -6.49 -10.53 18.98
N LEU A 160 -6.65 -9.28 18.54
CA LEU A 160 -7.94 -8.72 18.14
C LEU A 160 -8.46 -9.34 16.83
N ASP A 161 -7.59 -9.52 15.82
CA ASP A 161 -7.90 -10.19 14.55
C ASP A 161 -8.37 -11.62 14.76
N LEU A 162 -7.64 -12.40 15.57
CA LEU A 162 -7.99 -13.77 15.90
C LEU A 162 -9.33 -13.85 16.64
N LEU A 163 -9.61 -12.91 17.55
CA LEU A 163 -10.89 -12.82 18.24
C LEU A 163 -12.04 -12.50 17.27
N TYR A 164 -11.87 -11.53 16.36
CA TYR A 164 -12.86 -11.25 15.31
C TYR A 164 -13.11 -12.47 14.41
N ARG A 165 -12.05 -13.16 13.98
CA ARG A 165 -12.16 -14.39 13.18
C ARG A 165 -12.91 -15.50 13.92
N GLN A 166 -12.69 -15.66 15.23
CA GLN A 166 -13.43 -16.60 16.07
C GLN A 166 -14.92 -16.22 16.20
N ILE A 167 -15.23 -14.93 16.38
CA ILE A 167 -16.62 -14.43 16.42
C ILE A 167 -17.34 -14.72 15.10
N PHE A 168 -16.72 -14.40 13.96
CA PHE A 168 -17.32 -14.64 12.65
C PHE A 168 -17.45 -16.14 12.31
N ASP A 169 -16.50 -16.98 12.71
CA ASP A 169 -16.60 -18.44 12.61
C ASP A 169 -17.74 -19.01 13.47
N TYR A 170 -17.89 -18.52 14.71
CA TYR A 170 -19.04 -18.85 15.56
C TYR A 170 -20.36 -18.46 14.88
N MET A 171 -20.48 -17.23 14.39
CA MET A 171 -21.68 -16.76 13.69
C MET A 171 -21.98 -17.59 12.45
N SER A 172 -20.97 -17.88 11.61
CA SER A 172 -21.15 -18.69 10.39
C SER A 172 -21.66 -20.10 10.69
N LYS A 173 -21.35 -20.65 11.87
CA LYS A 173 -21.78 -21.98 12.32
C LYS A 173 -23.16 -21.99 12.98
N HIS A 174 -23.55 -20.92 13.68
CA HIS A 174 -24.78 -20.89 14.49
C HIS A 174 -25.90 -20.02 13.89
N TYR A 175 -25.61 -19.17 12.90
CA TYR A 175 -26.59 -18.30 12.26
C TYR A 175 -27.32 -19.00 11.11
N HIS A 176 -28.26 -19.87 11.47
CA HIS A 176 -29.18 -20.50 10.50
C HIS A 176 -30.37 -19.59 10.18
N VAL A 177 -30.13 -18.36 9.71
CA VAL A 177 -31.22 -17.58 9.11
C VAL A 177 -31.61 -18.20 7.78
N SER A 178 -32.88 -18.56 7.73
CA SER A 178 -33.60 -19.27 6.68
C SER A 178 -33.20 -18.91 5.25
N ALA A 179 -33.23 -19.91 4.37
CA ALA A 179 -32.95 -19.81 2.94
C ALA A 179 -33.94 -18.90 2.15
N LEU A 180 -34.81 -18.15 2.82
CA LEU A 180 -35.87 -17.33 2.22
C LEU A 180 -35.41 -15.92 1.80
N THR A 181 -34.26 -15.43 2.29
CA THR A 181 -33.82 -14.02 2.07
C THR A 181 -32.59 -13.86 1.19
N GLY A 182 -31.99 -14.96 0.72
CA GLY A 182 -30.71 -14.94 -0.01
C GLY A 182 -29.48 -14.58 0.85
N ALA A 183 -29.67 -14.09 2.07
CA ALA A 183 -28.61 -13.63 2.97
C ALA A 183 -27.75 -14.76 3.56
N ALA A 184 -28.19 -16.02 3.51
CA ALA A 184 -27.38 -17.17 3.94
C ALA A 184 -26.06 -17.29 3.15
N LYS A 185 -26.01 -16.80 1.90
CA LYS A 185 -24.79 -16.75 1.09
C LYS A 185 -23.87 -15.58 1.44
N LEU A 186 -24.34 -14.64 2.27
CA LEU A 186 -23.57 -13.48 2.70
C LEU A 186 -22.68 -13.83 3.90
N VAL A 187 -23.18 -14.51 4.93
CA VAL A 187 -22.47 -14.75 6.21
C VAL A 187 -21.44 -15.90 6.14
N GLY A 188 -20.66 -15.95 5.07
CA GLY A 188 -19.51 -16.87 4.92
C GLY A 188 -18.17 -16.20 5.29
N GLN A 189 -17.06 -16.91 5.01
CA GLN A 189 -15.69 -16.39 5.22
C GLN A 189 -15.47 -15.01 4.56
N ASP A 190 -16.09 -14.77 3.40
CA ASP A 190 -16.00 -13.49 2.68
C ASP A 190 -16.58 -12.30 3.46
N ILE A 191 -17.68 -12.49 4.23
CA ILE A 191 -18.16 -11.44 5.13
C ILE A 191 -17.30 -11.33 6.38
N GLY A 192 -16.82 -12.44 6.95
CA GLY A 192 -15.91 -12.38 8.08
C GLY A 192 -14.67 -11.52 7.76
N GLU A 193 -14.08 -11.72 6.59
CA GLU A 193 -12.97 -10.90 6.09
C GLU A 193 -13.40 -9.46 5.76
N LYS A 194 -14.51 -9.26 5.03
CA LYS A 194 -14.99 -7.91 4.67
C LYS A 194 -15.34 -7.08 5.92
N MET A 195 -15.82 -7.70 6.99
CA MET A 195 -16.30 -7.04 8.19
C MET A 195 -15.23 -6.86 9.26
N ASN A 196 -14.18 -7.69 9.29
CA ASN A 196 -13.02 -7.53 10.17
C ASN A 196 -12.48 -6.07 10.11
N PRO A 197 -12.41 -5.34 11.24
CA PRO A 197 -11.93 -3.97 11.27
C PRO A 197 -10.41 -3.86 11.28
N ILE A 198 -9.68 -4.98 11.47
CA ILE A 198 -8.22 -5.02 11.43
C ILE A 198 -7.78 -5.18 9.98
N THR A 199 -7.61 -4.06 9.28
CA THR A 199 -7.25 -4.02 7.86
C THR A 199 -5.78 -3.72 7.61
N THR A 200 -5.04 -3.29 8.63
CA THR A 200 -3.59 -3.00 8.59
C THR A 200 -2.88 -3.90 9.58
N LEU A 201 -1.77 -4.53 9.18
CA LEU A 201 -1.15 -5.65 9.90
C LEU A 201 0.38 -5.60 9.96
N GLY A 202 0.94 -6.22 11.00
CA GLY A 202 2.34 -6.61 11.08
C GLY A 202 3.33 -5.50 11.45
N SER A 203 4.61 -5.85 11.42
CA SER A 203 5.76 -5.01 11.81
C SER A 203 5.91 -3.71 11.01
N MET A 204 5.40 -3.69 9.78
CA MET A 204 5.43 -2.53 8.88
C MET A 204 4.02 -2.02 8.53
N GLN A 205 2.98 -2.44 9.25
CA GLN A 205 1.62 -1.90 9.14
C GLN A 205 1.11 -1.83 7.68
N VAL A 206 1.03 -2.99 7.03
CA VAL A 206 0.59 -3.10 5.63
C VAL A 206 -0.90 -3.41 5.55
N HIS A 207 -1.60 -2.76 4.61
CA HIS A 207 -3.01 -2.99 4.38
C HIS A 207 -3.28 -4.34 3.71
N ILE A 208 -4.24 -5.13 4.22
CA ILE A 208 -4.52 -6.50 3.78
C ILE A 208 -4.84 -6.61 2.29
N ASN A 209 -5.50 -5.61 1.69
CA ASN A 209 -5.77 -5.63 0.24
C ASN A 209 -4.47 -5.53 -0.58
N TYR A 210 -3.49 -4.74 -0.15
CA TYR A 210 -2.19 -4.68 -0.83
C TYR A 210 -1.48 -6.04 -0.78
N ALA A 211 -1.48 -6.69 0.40
CA ALA A 211 -0.89 -8.02 0.57
C ALA A 211 -1.66 -9.11 -0.21
N LYS A 212 -2.97 -8.94 -0.44
CA LYS A 212 -3.81 -9.82 -1.27
C LYS A 212 -3.48 -9.70 -2.76
N GLU A 213 -3.13 -8.51 -3.22
CA GLU A 213 -2.74 -8.24 -4.61
C GLU A 213 -1.32 -8.74 -4.92
N HIS A 214 -0.44 -8.76 -3.91
CA HIS A 214 0.98 -9.10 -4.04
C HIS A 214 1.36 -10.38 -3.28
N LYS A 215 0.48 -11.39 -3.25
CA LYS A 215 0.69 -12.64 -2.51
C LYS A 215 1.95 -13.38 -2.97
N ARG A 216 2.89 -13.58 -2.05
CA ARG A 216 4.08 -14.44 -2.26
C ARG A 216 3.79 -15.94 -2.24
N GLN A 217 2.69 -16.36 -1.63
CA GLN A 217 2.30 -17.76 -1.44
C GLN A 217 0.80 -17.93 -1.70
N SER A 218 0.40 -19.10 -2.20
CA SER A 218 -1.00 -19.48 -2.29
C SER A 218 -1.57 -19.77 -0.89
N GLY A 219 -2.87 -19.56 -0.72
CA GLY A 219 -3.53 -19.74 0.57
C GLY A 219 -4.74 -18.85 0.78
N SER A 220 -5.48 -19.16 1.84
CA SER A 220 -6.60 -18.38 2.36
C SER A 220 -6.18 -17.00 2.87
N ILE A 221 -7.14 -16.11 3.10
CA ILE A 221 -6.85 -14.81 3.74
C ILE A 221 -6.44 -14.99 5.21
N ALA A 222 -6.95 -16.03 5.87
CA ALA A 222 -6.55 -16.40 7.22
C ALA A 222 -5.05 -16.75 7.33
N GLU A 223 -4.51 -17.46 6.34
CA GLU A 223 -3.07 -17.77 6.25
C GLU A 223 -2.24 -16.52 5.92
N LEU A 224 -2.70 -15.69 4.98
CA LEU A 224 -2.06 -14.40 4.66
C LEU A 224 -1.97 -13.46 5.89
N ARG A 225 -3.05 -13.37 6.68
CA ARG A 225 -3.06 -12.59 7.94
C ARG A 225 -2.06 -13.16 8.94
N ASN A 226 -2.02 -14.48 9.10
CA ASN A 226 -1.06 -15.13 9.98
C ASN A 226 0.39 -14.86 9.54
N ASP A 227 0.68 -14.88 8.23
CA ASP A 227 1.99 -14.56 7.65
C ASP A 227 2.40 -13.10 7.93
N LEU A 228 1.49 -12.14 7.72
CA LEU A 228 1.72 -10.71 8.01
C LEU A 228 2.07 -10.43 9.48
N TYR A 229 1.61 -11.26 10.42
CA TYR A 229 1.98 -11.16 11.84
C TYR A 229 3.30 -11.85 12.21
N THR A 230 3.99 -12.49 11.25
CA THR A 230 5.37 -12.96 11.44
C THR A 230 6.36 -11.82 11.17
N GLN A 231 7.60 -11.97 11.65
CA GLN A 231 8.67 -11.02 11.36
C GLN A 231 8.94 -10.94 9.85
N TYR A 232 9.20 -12.09 9.22
CA TYR A 232 9.52 -12.21 7.80
C TYR A 232 8.36 -11.74 6.90
N GLY A 233 7.12 -12.14 7.18
CA GLY A 233 5.95 -11.71 6.40
C GLY A 233 5.61 -10.24 6.57
N GLY A 234 5.62 -9.71 7.80
CA GLY A 234 5.41 -8.29 8.06
C GLY A 234 6.47 -7.39 7.39
N LEU A 235 7.73 -7.83 7.40
CA LEU A 235 8.80 -7.17 6.63
C LEU A 235 8.60 -7.31 5.12
N TYR A 236 8.29 -8.51 4.61
CA TYR A 236 8.20 -8.77 3.17
C TYR A 236 7.22 -7.83 2.50
N TYR A 237 5.98 -7.80 2.99
CA TYR A 237 4.94 -6.96 2.41
C TYR A 237 5.22 -5.47 2.62
N GLY A 238 5.92 -5.08 3.70
CA GLY A 238 6.27 -3.69 3.97
C GLY A 238 7.40 -3.18 3.07
N ILE A 239 8.45 -4.00 2.88
CA ILE A 239 9.56 -3.71 1.97
C ILE A 239 9.04 -3.66 0.53
N HIS A 240 8.24 -4.63 0.10
CA HIS A 240 7.56 -4.61 -1.19
C HIS A 240 6.74 -3.30 -1.37
N ARG A 241 5.87 -2.95 -0.41
CA ARG A 241 5.04 -1.73 -0.46
C ARG A 241 5.83 -0.42 -0.40
N LEU A 242 7.08 -0.44 0.07
CA LEU A 242 7.99 0.70 0.11
C LEU A 242 8.84 0.82 -1.17
N MET A 243 9.26 -0.30 -1.75
CA MET A 243 10.40 -0.39 -2.69
C MET A 243 10.06 -1.02 -4.05
N GLU A 244 8.87 -1.56 -4.30
CA GLU A 244 8.50 -2.18 -5.60
C GLU A 244 7.75 -1.23 -6.55
N TYR A 245 7.78 0.09 -6.31
CA TYR A 245 7.20 1.07 -7.22
C TYR A 245 8.19 2.18 -7.62
N PRO A 246 8.54 2.31 -8.91
CA PRO A 246 9.53 3.28 -9.37
C PRO A 246 8.98 4.71 -9.21
N ALA A 247 9.69 5.55 -8.48
CA ALA A 247 9.41 6.98 -8.41
C ALA A 247 10.71 7.74 -8.17
N ASP A 248 10.93 8.77 -8.98
CA ASP A 248 12.21 9.45 -9.16
C ASP A 248 12.36 10.63 -8.18
N TYR A 249 12.10 10.33 -6.91
CA TYR A 249 12.16 11.31 -5.83
C TYR A 249 13.60 11.68 -5.49
N ASP A 250 13.90 12.98 -5.53
CA ASP A 250 15.18 13.56 -5.11
C ASP A 250 15.49 13.34 -3.62
N LYS A 251 14.45 13.11 -2.81
CA LYS A 251 14.52 12.93 -1.35
C LYS A 251 13.64 11.76 -0.90
N ALA A 252 14.21 10.89 -0.05
CA ALA A 252 13.52 9.75 0.55
C ALA A 252 12.25 10.12 1.32
N ILE A 253 12.14 11.36 1.83
CA ILE A 253 10.95 11.85 2.56
C ILE A 253 9.65 11.74 1.76
N TYR A 254 9.67 11.87 0.43
CA TYR A 254 8.48 11.70 -0.42
C TYR A 254 8.06 10.23 -0.52
N ARG A 255 9.01 9.29 -0.48
CA ARG A 255 8.71 7.86 -0.39
C ARG A 255 8.14 7.49 0.99
N PHE A 256 8.60 8.14 2.05
CA PHE A 256 8.01 7.99 3.39
C PHE A 256 6.60 8.59 3.48
N ALA A 257 6.34 9.69 2.77
CA ALA A 257 4.99 10.24 2.64
C ALA A 257 4.05 9.27 1.89
N ASP A 258 4.47 8.73 0.75
CA ASP A 258 3.73 7.70 0.00
C ASP A 258 3.50 6.40 0.77
N TYR A 259 4.40 6.04 1.68
CA TYR A 259 4.19 4.88 2.56
C TYR A 259 2.94 5.07 3.43
N ASN A 260 2.69 6.30 3.89
CA ASN A 260 1.53 6.64 4.70
C ASN A 260 0.29 7.00 3.87
N SER A 261 0.42 7.84 2.84
CA SER A 261 -0.71 8.41 2.08
C SER A 261 -1.10 7.64 0.82
N GLY A 262 -0.27 6.72 0.34
CA GLY A 262 -0.52 5.91 -0.85
C GLY A 262 0.59 6.03 -1.90
N MET A 263 0.78 4.98 -2.71
CA MET A 263 1.80 4.99 -3.77
C MET A 263 1.55 6.16 -4.73
N TYR A 264 2.60 6.92 -5.04
CA TYR A 264 2.59 8.13 -5.86
C TYR A 264 1.84 9.34 -5.28
N SER A 265 1.39 9.31 -4.02
CA SER A 265 0.68 10.45 -3.41
C SER A 265 1.46 11.78 -3.48
N SER A 266 2.78 11.74 -3.34
CA SER A 266 3.65 12.93 -3.38
C SER A 266 3.79 13.51 -4.79
N ARG A 267 3.83 12.64 -5.80
CA ARG A 267 3.77 13.04 -7.23
C ARG A 267 2.40 13.64 -7.56
N ASN A 268 1.34 13.01 -7.09
CA ASN A 268 -0.02 13.44 -7.35
C ASN A 268 -0.34 14.77 -6.64
N ALA A 269 0.18 14.98 -5.43
CA ALA A 269 0.14 16.26 -4.71
C ALA A 269 0.94 17.37 -5.44
N ALA A 270 2.06 17.02 -6.10
CA ALA A 270 2.77 17.96 -6.96
C ALA A 270 1.96 18.34 -8.21
N PHE A 271 1.27 17.36 -8.81
CA PHE A 271 0.35 17.59 -9.92
C PHE A 271 -0.85 18.47 -9.52
N GLN A 272 -1.47 18.22 -8.36
CA GLN A 272 -2.50 19.10 -7.78
C GLN A 272 -1.96 20.51 -7.49
N SER A 273 -0.71 20.62 -7.00
CA SER A 273 -0.06 21.91 -6.73
C SER A 273 0.20 22.73 -8.00
N MET A 274 0.65 22.07 -9.08
CA MET A 274 0.77 22.71 -10.40
C MET A 274 -0.60 23.17 -10.92
N LEU A 275 -1.66 22.38 -10.74
CA LEU A 275 -3.01 22.75 -11.14
C LEU A 275 -3.55 23.95 -10.33
N ASN A 276 -3.37 23.95 -9.00
CA ASN A 276 -3.70 25.07 -8.11
C ASN A 276 -3.04 26.39 -8.55
N ALA A 277 -1.78 26.36 -9.00
CA ALA A 277 -1.08 27.55 -9.49
C ALA A 277 -1.68 28.14 -10.79
N MET A 278 -2.66 27.46 -11.41
CA MET A 278 -3.26 27.86 -12.68
C MET A 278 -4.80 28.01 -12.65
N THR A 279 -5.46 27.61 -11.56
CA THR A 279 -6.90 27.82 -11.32
C THR A 279 -7.16 28.82 -10.19
N LYS A 280 -8.43 29.19 -9.99
CA LYS A 280 -8.90 30.00 -8.86
C LYS A 280 -9.52 29.16 -7.74
N THR A 281 -9.91 27.92 -8.01
CA THR A 281 -10.49 27.03 -7.01
C THR A 281 -9.39 26.33 -6.24
N GLU A 282 -9.49 26.32 -4.91
CA GLU A 282 -8.56 25.56 -4.07
C GLU A 282 -8.79 24.05 -4.24
N ILE A 283 -7.73 23.33 -4.60
CA ILE A 283 -7.67 21.88 -4.70
C ILE A 283 -6.82 21.37 -3.53
N SER A 284 -7.36 20.41 -2.78
CA SER A 284 -6.63 19.67 -1.75
C SER A 284 -5.35 19.05 -2.33
N LEU A 285 -4.25 19.08 -1.57
CA LEU A 285 -2.99 18.44 -1.95
C LEU A 285 -2.85 17.05 -1.31
N ASP A 286 -3.92 16.26 -1.34
CA ASP A 286 -3.99 14.93 -0.71
C ASP A 286 -3.32 13.81 -1.54
N GLY A 287 -3.12 14.01 -2.83
CA GLY A 287 -2.56 13.01 -3.75
C GLY A 287 -3.57 12.04 -4.36
N ASP A 288 -4.86 12.14 -4.00
CA ASP A 288 -5.95 11.39 -4.64
C ASP A 288 -6.56 12.28 -5.75
N LEU A 289 -6.30 11.95 -7.01
CA LEU A 289 -6.82 12.74 -8.15
C LEU A 289 -8.28 12.36 -8.46
N LEU A 290 -8.76 11.23 -7.93
CA LEU A 290 -10.13 10.72 -8.02
C LEU A 290 -10.76 10.53 -6.63
N LEU A 291 -12.09 10.41 -6.57
CA LEU A 291 -12.81 10.10 -5.33
C LEU A 291 -12.98 8.60 -5.15
N TYR A 292 -12.73 8.10 -3.93
CA TYR A 292 -12.80 6.68 -3.59
C TYR A 292 -13.95 6.31 -2.64
N THR A 293 -14.42 5.06 -2.70
CA THR A 293 -15.29 4.45 -1.68
C THR A 293 -14.45 4.04 -0.46
N LYS A 294 -15.11 3.73 0.67
CA LYS A 294 -14.45 3.14 1.86
C LYS A 294 -13.73 1.80 1.57
N ASN A 295 -13.99 1.16 0.43
CA ASN A 295 -13.33 -0.10 0.03
C ASN A 295 -12.17 0.11 -0.96
N GLY A 296 -11.95 1.35 -1.46
CA GLY A 296 -10.94 1.66 -2.47
C GLY A 296 -11.45 1.70 -3.92
N ASP A 297 -12.76 1.59 -4.16
CA ASP A 297 -13.33 1.68 -5.51
C ASP A 297 -13.44 3.13 -5.99
N ILE A 298 -13.23 3.40 -7.28
CA ILE A 298 -13.39 4.74 -7.86
C ILE A 298 -14.88 5.10 -7.95
N ARG A 299 -15.28 6.21 -7.31
CA ARG A 299 -16.66 6.73 -7.33
C ARG A 299 -16.99 7.34 -8.69
N ALA A 300 -18.24 7.23 -9.12
CA ALA A 300 -18.75 7.86 -10.34
C ALA A 300 -18.71 9.40 -10.30
N THR A 301 -18.86 9.99 -9.11
CA THR A 301 -18.72 11.43 -8.86
C THR A 301 -17.31 11.92 -9.21
N GLN A 302 -17.21 13.07 -9.88
CA GLN A 302 -15.93 13.69 -10.22
C GLN A 302 -15.29 14.37 -9.00
N SER A 303 -13.97 14.22 -8.85
CA SER A 303 -13.17 14.96 -7.86
C SER A 303 -13.08 16.44 -8.20
N GLN A 304 -12.55 17.27 -7.28
CA GLN A 304 -12.25 18.66 -7.62
C GLN A 304 -11.15 18.75 -8.67
N THR A 305 -10.09 17.94 -8.52
CA THR A 305 -9.00 17.80 -9.50
C THR A 305 -9.53 17.53 -10.92
N GLU A 306 -10.44 16.56 -11.08
CA GLU A 306 -11.00 16.19 -12.39
C GLU A 306 -11.81 17.35 -13.01
N LYS A 307 -12.61 18.06 -12.21
CA LYS A 307 -13.38 19.23 -12.68
C LYS A 307 -12.48 20.37 -13.13
N GLU A 308 -11.46 20.69 -12.33
CA GLU A 308 -10.51 21.78 -12.64
C GLU A 308 -9.65 21.46 -13.87
N LEU A 309 -9.27 20.20 -14.08
CA LEU A 309 -8.61 19.75 -15.31
C LEU A 309 -9.49 19.96 -16.55
N ILE A 310 -10.76 19.56 -16.48
CA ILE A 310 -11.71 19.76 -17.59
C ILE A 310 -11.88 21.25 -17.89
N ALA A 311 -12.06 22.07 -16.85
CA ALA A 311 -12.24 23.51 -16.99
C ALA A 311 -11.00 24.19 -17.60
N ILE A 312 -9.80 23.88 -17.08
CA ILE A 312 -8.58 24.53 -17.54
C ILE A 312 -8.16 24.07 -18.94
N PHE A 313 -8.35 22.80 -19.29
CA PHE A 313 -8.06 22.32 -20.64
C PHE A 313 -8.99 22.98 -21.68
N ALA A 314 -10.28 23.12 -21.37
CA ALA A 314 -11.22 23.85 -22.22
C ALA A 314 -10.82 25.32 -22.40
N GLN A 315 -10.47 26.02 -21.31
CA GLN A 315 -10.04 27.44 -21.35
C GLN A 315 -8.76 27.68 -22.15
N ASN A 316 -7.89 26.68 -22.29
CA ASN A 316 -6.59 26.81 -22.96
C ASN A 316 -6.53 26.01 -24.28
N ASN A 317 -7.68 25.59 -24.81
CA ASN A 317 -7.82 24.84 -26.08
C ASN A 317 -6.97 23.55 -26.15
N ILE A 318 -6.81 22.87 -25.02
CA ILE A 318 -6.05 21.61 -24.93
C ILE A 318 -6.94 20.46 -25.39
N LEU A 319 -6.53 19.75 -26.45
CA LEU A 319 -7.28 18.68 -27.10
C LEU A 319 -7.22 17.34 -26.34
N VAL A 320 -7.64 17.35 -25.07
CA VAL A 320 -7.81 16.14 -24.24
C VAL A 320 -9.25 16.14 -23.72
N THR A 321 -10.04 15.14 -24.13
CA THR A 321 -11.48 15.08 -23.78
C THR A 321 -11.70 14.76 -22.29
N PRO A 322 -12.84 15.14 -21.68
CA PRO A 322 -13.18 14.75 -20.31
C PRO A 322 -13.11 13.23 -20.05
N ARG A 323 -13.50 12.43 -21.06
CA ARG A 323 -13.39 10.96 -21.01
C ARG A 323 -11.94 10.50 -20.98
N GLN A 324 -11.05 11.15 -21.74
CA GLN A 324 -9.62 10.87 -21.73
C GLN A 324 -8.97 11.29 -20.41
N ILE A 325 -9.28 12.48 -19.89
CA ILE A 325 -8.84 12.94 -18.55
C ILE A 325 -9.17 11.89 -17.51
N ARG A 326 -10.45 11.48 -17.40
CA ARG A 326 -10.86 10.47 -16.42
C ARG A 326 -10.24 9.09 -16.67
N SER A 327 -9.90 8.74 -17.91
CA SER A 327 -9.18 7.51 -18.27
C SER A 327 -7.71 7.54 -17.84
N ASP A 328 -7.09 8.72 -17.89
CA ASP A 328 -5.70 8.93 -17.46
C ASP A 328 -5.59 9.01 -15.94
N LEU A 329 -6.49 9.75 -15.27
CA LEU A 329 -6.53 9.84 -13.80
C LEU A 329 -6.73 8.47 -13.13
N LYS A 330 -7.39 7.50 -13.78
CA LYS A 330 -7.49 6.13 -13.26
C LYS A 330 -6.14 5.44 -13.04
N LYS A 331 -5.08 5.92 -13.69
CA LYS A 331 -3.70 5.41 -13.56
C LYS A 331 -2.92 6.11 -12.45
N GLU A 332 -3.53 7.00 -11.66
CA GLU A 332 -2.84 7.84 -10.66
C GLU A 332 -1.97 7.06 -9.64
N LYS A 333 -2.20 5.75 -9.48
CA LYS A 333 -1.45 4.84 -8.58
C LYS A 333 -0.41 3.99 -9.33
N GLU A 334 -0.14 4.30 -10.59
CA GLU A 334 0.83 3.66 -11.50
C GLU A 334 1.91 4.66 -11.97
N LYS A 335 3.09 4.16 -12.37
CA LYS A 335 4.14 4.98 -13.04
C LYS A 335 3.61 5.59 -14.35
N LYS A 336 2.87 4.80 -15.12
CA LYS A 336 2.29 5.13 -16.43
C LYS A 336 1.38 6.36 -16.45
N PHE A 337 0.96 6.87 -15.29
CA PHE A 337 0.29 8.18 -15.24
C PHE A 337 1.15 9.31 -15.82
N GLU A 338 2.46 9.25 -15.61
CA GLU A 338 3.42 10.26 -16.08
C GLU A 338 3.48 10.33 -17.61
N ASP A 339 3.26 9.21 -18.30
CA ASP A 339 3.22 9.12 -19.77
C ASP A 339 1.89 9.60 -20.37
N THR A 340 0.91 9.99 -19.54
CA THR A 340 -0.42 10.36 -20.05
C THR A 340 -0.44 11.74 -20.68
N GLN A 341 -1.28 11.90 -21.70
CA GLN A 341 -1.50 13.20 -22.34
C GLN A 341 -2.01 14.23 -21.32
N THR A 342 -2.82 13.79 -20.34
CA THR A 342 -3.28 14.64 -19.24
C THR A 342 -2.13 15.12 -18.35
N TYR A 343 -1.21 14.24 -17.94
CA TYR A 343 -0.06 14.62 -17.12
C TYR A 343 0.88 15.60 -17.83
N LEU A 344 1.30 15.25 -19.05
CA LEU A 344 2.21 16.05 -19.88
C LEU A 344 1.61 17.42 -20.23
N ALA A 345 0.30 17.50 -20.46
CA ALA A 345 -0.39 18.76 -20.74
C ALA A 345 -0.43 19.69 -19.52
N VAL A 346 -0.60 19.17 -18.30
CA VAL A 346 -0.53 19.99 -17.08
C VAL A 346 0.87 20.54 -16.84
N GLN A 347 1.91 19.72 -16.98
CA GLN A 347 3.29 20.17 -16.84
C GLN A 347 3.62 21.30 -17.83
N LYS A 348 3.28 21.12 -19.12
CA LYS A 348 3.51 22.14 -20.16
C LYS A 348 2.69 23.41 -19.92
N LEU A 349 1.43 23.29 -19.50
CA LEU A 349 0.61 24.46 -19.19
C LEU A 349 1.13 25.23 -17.97
N TYR A 350 1.60 24.51 -16.95
CA TYR A 350 2.20 25.09 -15.75
C TYR A 350 3.47 25.88 -16.08
N GLN A 351 4.39 25.30 -16.85
CA GLN A 351 5.62 25.97 -17.28
C GLN A 351 5.28 27.23 -18.10
N ASN A 352 4.35 27.13 -19.06
CA ASN A 352 3.90 28.28 -19.85
C ASN A 352 3.29 29.40 -18.99
N LYS A 353 2.42 29.07 -18.02
CA LYS A 353 1.71 30.06 -17.20
C LYS A 353 2.56 30.67 -16.08
N THR A 354 3.50 29.92 -15.52
CA THR A 354 4.25 30.32 -14.31
C THR A 354 5.72 30.64 -14.57
N GLN A 355 6.27 30.26 -15.74
CA GLN A 355 7.69 30.35 -16.08
C GLN A 355 8.60 29.61 -15.08
N LYS A 356 8.08 28.51 -14.48
CA LYS A 356 8.79 27.63 -13.54
C LYS A 356 8.84 26.20 -14.07
N GLU A 357 9.89 25.48 -13.71
CA GLU A 357 10.00 24.05 -14.01
C GLU A 357 8.91 23.22 -13.29
N PRO A 358 8.36 22.18 -13.94
CA PRO A 358 7.38 21.28 -13.31
C PRO A 358 7.88 20.66 -12.01
N ILE A 359 6.98 20.54 -11.04
CA ILE A 359 7.28 19.95 -9.73
C ILE A 359 7.03 18.43 -9.81
N TYR A 360 8.04 17.61 -9.49
CA TYR A 360 7.88 16.15 -9.49
C TYR A 360 7.25 15.61 -8.19
N ALA A 361 7.56 16.19 -7.03
CA ALA A 361 7.07 15.73 -5.74
C ALA A 361 6.82 16.88 -4.74
N THR A 362 5.69 16.80 -4.03
CA THR A 362 5.26 17.72 -2.97
C THR A 362 4.77 16.88 -1.79
N MET A 363 4.95 17.37 -0.55
CA MET A 363 4.43 16.68 0.64
C MET A 363 2.89 16.66 0.60
N PRO A 364 2.23 15.48 0.61
CA PRO A 364 0.78 15.39 0.68
C PRO A 364 0.22 15.97 1.99
N GLN A 365 -1.01 16.45 1.94
CA GLN A 365 -1.72 17.08 3.05
C GLN A 365 -2.85 16.18 3.60
N VAL A 366 -2.59 14.87 3.71
CA VAL A 366 -3.58 13.92 4.24
C VAL A 366 -3.60 13.96 5.77
N VAL A 367 -4.82 14.01 6.33
CA VAL A 367 -5.04 13.88 7.79
C VAL A 367 -5.05 12.41 8.17
N ILE A 368 -4.28 12.06 9.20
CA ILE A 368 -4.20 10.71 9.76
C ILE A 368 -5.04 10.68 11.04
N SER A 369 -6.20 10.01 10.95
CA SER A 369 -7.17 9.85 12.05
C SER A 369 -7.43 8.37 12.33
N GLY A 370 -7.74 8.02 13.58
CA GLY A 370 -8.15 6.66 13.92
C GLY A 370 -8.30 6.42 15.42
N PRO A 371 -9.11 5.41 15.84
CA PRO A 371 -9.46 5.19 17.25
C PRO A 371 -8.28 4.78 18.14
N LYS A 372 -7.15 4.40 17.53
CA LYS A 372 -5.91 4.04 18.22
C LYS A 372 -5.09 5.28 18.63
N LEU A 373 -5.25 6.40 17.91
CA LEU A 373 -4.47 7.64 18.04
C LEU A 373 -5.03 8.54 19.14
N SER A 374 -4.16 9.34 19.78
CA SER A 374 -4.57 10.30 20.83
C SER A 374 -5.12 11.62 20.30
N ARG A 375 -4.88 11.90 19.01
CA ARG A 375 -5.33 13.07 18.24
C ARG A 375 -5.08 12.79 16.76
N ASP A 376 -5.56 13.69 15.90
CA ASP A 376 -5.21 13.69 14.49
C ASP A 376 -3.75 14.09 14.25
N TYR A 377 -3.15 13.44 13.26
CA TYR A 377 -1.82 13.72 12.71
C TYR A 377 -1.94 14.00 11.21
N ASN A 378 -0.81 14.13 10.50
CA ASN A 378 -0.80 14.30 9.05
C ASN A 378 0.42 13.62 8.40
N THR A 379 0.41 13.47 7.08
CA THR A 379 1.49 12.85 6.31
C THR A 379 2.86 13.46 6.63
N ASN A 380 2.94 14.79 6.76
CA ASN A 380 4.18 15.49 7.08
C ASN A 380 4.75 15.08 8.45
N TRP A 381 3.90 14.91 9.47
CA TRP A 381 4.32 14.39 10.77
C TRP A 381 4.92 12.99 10.65
N PHE A 382 4.25 12.08 9.91
CA PHE A 382 4.75 10.72 9.71
C PHE A 382 6.09 10.72 8.94
N ALA A 383 6.12 11.35 7.77
CA ALA A 383 7.26 11.35 6.87
C ALA A 383 8.49 12.01 7.52
N SER A 384 8.31 13.10 8.28
CA SER A 384 9.40 13.74 9.03
C SER A 384 9.95 12.86 10.15
N ARG A 385 9.10 12.06 10.81
CA ARG A 385 9.53 11.11 11.85
C ARG A 385 10.30 9.93 11.27
N VAL A 386 9.86 9.37 10.14
CA VAL A 386 10.64 8.38 9.38
C VAL A 386 11.96 8.98 8.91
N ASN A 387 11.95 10.20 8.36
CA ASN A 387 13.17 10.85 7.86
C ASN A 387 14.22 11.06 8.96
N GLY A 388 13.82 11.41 10.18
CA GLY A 388 14.74 11.49 11.32
C GLY A 388 15.41 10.14 11.67
N ARG A 389 14.67 9.02 11.54
CA ARG A 389 15.21 7.66 11.73
C ARG A 389 16.11 7.26 10.56
N TYR A 390 15.73 7.61 9.34
CA TYR A 390 16.53 7.43 8.13
C TYR A 390 17.89 8.14 8.24
N GLU A 391 17.92 9.43 8.58
CA GLU A 391 19.17 10.18 8.77
C GLU A 391 20.04 9.57 9.88
N THR A 392 19.42 9.14 10.98
CA THR A 392 20.13 8.45 12.08
C THR A 392 20.74 7.12 11.60
N CYS A 393 20.03 6.38 10.75
CA CYS A 393 20.54 5.16 10.11
C CYS A 393 21.70 5.49 9.15
N MET A 394 21.53 6.49 8.28
CA MET A 394 22.55 6.92 7.31
C MET A 394 23.83 7.40 8.00
N GLN A 395 23.74 8.05 9.16
CA GLN A 395 24.90 8.41 9.99
C GLN A 395 25.69 7.18 10.47
N ARG A 396 25.02 6.06 10.77
CA ARG A 396 25.69 4.77 11.07
C ARG A 396 26.26 4.15 9.80
N ALA A 397 25.48 4.11 8.72
CA ALA A 397 25.86 3.54 7.43
C ALA A 397 27.11 4.22 6.81
N LYS A 398 27.30 5.52 7.02
CA LYS A 398 28.52 6.26 6.61
C LYS A 398 29.81 5.63 7.16
N ARG A 399 29.76 4.96 8.31
CA ARG A 399 30.91 4.31 8.97
C ARG A 399 31.15 2.87 8.49
N ILE A 400 30.22 2.30 7.73
CA ILE A 400 30.32 0.94 7.20
C ILE A 400 31.16 0.99 5.92
N LYS A 401 32.26 0.23 5.92
CA LYS A 401 32.97 -0.14 4.69
C LYS A 401 32.20 -1.27 4.02
N LEU A 402 31.98 -1.10 2.72
CA LEU A 402 31.43 -2.09 1.79
C LEU A 402 32.57 -2.51 0.86
#